data_AF-A0A920NQS3-F1
#
_entry.id   AF-A0A920NQS3-F1
#
_cell.length_a   1.000
_cell.length_b   1.000
_cell.length_c   1.000
_cell.angle_alpha   90.00
_cell.angle_beta   90.00
_cell.angle_gamma   90.00
#
_symmetry.space_group_name_H-M   'P 1'
#
loop_
_entity.id
_entity.type
_entity.pdbx_description
1 polymer ?
#
loop_
_entity_poly.entity_id
_entity_poly.type
_entity_poly.pdbx_seq_one_letter_code
_entity_poly.pdbx_strand_id
1 'polypeptide(L)' 'MKVKRTVTTFADFKVGDHVEHAIFGEGEIMALSGSGENQRVGVLFKDGLKKKLIVKFAKLKKLA' A
#
# COMPACT_ATOMS: atom_id res chain seq x y z
N MET A 1 -4.07 17.53 -23.59
CA MET A 1 -3.65 17.84 -22.20
C MET A 1 -3.43 16.53 -21.43
N LYS A 2 -2.18 16.09 -21.27
CA LYS A 2 -1.85 14.97 -20.36
C LYS A 2 -1.30 15.60 -19.09
N VAL A 3 -2.13 15.66 -18.04
CA VAL A 3 -1.69 16.11 -16.71
C VAL A 3 -0.65 15.12 -16.23
N LYS A 4 0.64 15.48 -16.37
CA LYS A 4 1.76 14.80 -15.70
C LYS A 4 1.62 15.07 -14.21
N ARG A 5 0.76 14.29 -13.56
CA ARG A 5 0.69 14.21 -12.10
C ARG A 5 2.08 13.77 -11.65
N THR A 6 2.70 14.56 -10.80
CA THR A 6 3.97 14.28 -10.15
C THR A 6 3.97 12.84 -9.67
N VAL A 7 4.70 11.97 -10.37
CA VAL A 7 4.94 10.59 -9.94
C VAL A 7 5.98 10.69 -8.82
N THR A 8 5.56 11.17 -7.65
CA THR A 8 6.12 10.58 -6.45
C THR A 8 5.71 9.12 -6.56
N THR A 9 6.68 8.22 -6.65
CA THR A 9 6.51 6.77 -6.75
C THR A 9 5.87 6.24 -5.46
N PHE A 10 4.63 6.65 -5.19
CA PHE A 10 3.72 5.88 -4.37
C PHE A 10 3.50 4.64 -5.21
N ALA A 11 4.12 3.52 -4.81
CA ALA A 11 3.88 2.26 -5.48
C ALA A 11 2.38 2.13 -5.74
N ASP A 12 2.03 1.89 -7.01
CA ASP A 12 0.65 1.78 -7.50
C ASP A 12 0.09 0.46 -6.95
N PHE A 13 -0.17 0.50 -5.65
CA PHE A 13 -0.74 -0.58 -4.88
C PHE A 13 -2.18 -0.73 -5.32
N LYS A 14 -2.59 -1.96 -5.62
CA LYS A 14 -3.96 -2.33 -5.98
C LYS A 14 -4.49 -3.33 -4.98
N VAL A 15 -5.81 -3.39 -4.84
CA VAL A 15 -6.46 -4.46 -4.08
C VAL A 15 -6.11 -5.79 -4.74
N GLY A 16 -5.63 -6.75 -3.96
CA GLY A 16 -5.08 -8.04 -4.41
C GLY A 16 -3.56 -8.07 -4.61
N ASP A 17 -2.86 -6.94 -4.50
CA ASP A 17 -1.39 -6.95 -4.55
C ASP A 17 -0.79 -7.55 -3.27
N HIS A 18 0.28 -8.32 -3.44
CA HIS A 18 1.13 -8.77 -2.34
C HIS A 18 2.18 -7.72 -1.99
N VAL A 19 2.29 -7.45 -0.70
CA VAL A 19 3.23 -6.48 -0.13
C VAL A 19 3.95 -7.09 1.06
N GLU A 20 5.16 -6.60 1.31
CA GLU A 20 5.96 -6.95 2.46
C GLU A 20 6.25 -5.70 3.27
N HIS A 21 6.11 -5.83 4.58
CA HIS A 21 6.52 -4.83 5.55
C HIS A 21 7.63 -5.40 6.43
N ALA A 22 8.70 -4.64 6.65
CA ALA A 22 9.84 -5.13 7.44
C ALA A 22 9.48 -5.59 8.87
N ILE A 23 8.45 -5.00 9.48
CA ILE A 23 7.99 -5.33 10.84
C ILE A 23 6.87 -6.36 10.86
N PHE A 24 5.98 -6.35 9.86
CA PHE A 24 4.76 -7.17 9.89
C PHE A 24 4.84 -8.38 8.94
N GLY A 25 5.90 -8.46 8.13
CA GLY A 25 6.08 -9.48 7.11
C GLY A 25 5.20 -9.26 5.88
N GLU A 26 4.91 -10.35 5.21
CA GLU A 26 4.10 -10.40 3.99
C GLU A 26 2.61 -10.20 4.30
N GLY A 27 1.91 -9.51 3.40
CA GLY A 27 0.48 -9.32 3.45
C GLY A 27 -0.12 -8.96 2.10
N GLU A 28 -1.43 -9.07 2.00
CA GLU A 28 -2.20 -8.79 0.79
C GLU A 28 -3.05 -7.53 0.98
N ILE A 29 -3.09 -6.68 -0.03
CA ILE A 29 -3.92 -5.48 0.01
C ILE A 29 -5.38 -5.85 -0.16
N MET A 30 -6.17 -5.66 0.88
CA MET A 30 -7.61 -5.89 0.87
C MET A 30 -8.41 -4.64 0.50
N ALA A 31 -7.88 -3.46 0.79
CA ALA A 31 -8.59 -2.22 0.56
C ALA A 31 -7.63 -1.06 0.33
N LEU A 32 -8.03 -0.11 -0.48
CA LEU A 32 -7.33 1.16 -0.70
C LEU A 32 -8.33 2.28 -0.48
N SER A 33 -7.95 3.27 0.31
CA SER A 33 -8.84 4.39 0.62
C SER A 33 -8.04 5.67 0.80
N GLY A 34 -8.55 6.78 0.25
CA GLY A 34 -7.83 8.05 0.17
C GLY A 34 -7.00 8.17 -1.09
N SER A 35 -6.37 9.33 -1.26
CA SER A 35 -5.57 9.66 -2.45
C SER A 35 -4.45 10.61 -2.07
N GLY A 36 -3.34 10.55 -2.82
CA GLY A 36 -2.17 11.39 -2.58
C GLY A 36 -1.57 11.13 -1.19
N GLU A 37 -1.43 12.19 -0.39
CA GLU A 37 -0.72 12.14 0.89
C GLU A 37 -1.48 11.40 2.00
N ASN A 38 -2.80 11.31 1.88
CA ASN A 38 -3.68 10.63 2.84
C ASN A 38 -4.06 9.22 2.40
N GLN A 39 -3.33 8.64 1.43
CA GLN A 39 -3.61 7.30 0.95
C GLN A 39 -3.35 6.26 2.04
N ARG A 40 -4.40 5.51 2.37
CA ARG A 40 -4.42 4.43 3.33
C ARG A 40 -4.65 3.12 2.60
N VAL A 41 -3.94 2.10 3.03
CA VAL A 41 -4.02 0.74 2.49
C VAL A 41 -4.36 -0.20 3.62
N GLY A 42 -5.44 -0.96 3.46
CA GLY A 42 -5.79 -2.07 4.31
C GLY A 42 -5.03 -3.29 3.83
N VAL A 43 -4.04 -3.73 4.60
CA VAL A 43 -3.27 -4.95 4.32
C VAL A 43 -3.73 -6.02 5.30
N LEU A 44 -4.02 -7.21 4.77
CA LEU A 44 -4.17 -8.44 5.53
C LEU A 44 -2.82 -9.14 5.56
N PHE A 45 -2.14 -9.08 6.69
CA PHE A 45 -0.89 -9.80 6.90
C PHE A 45 -1.15 -11.29 7.01
N LYS A 46 -0.17 -12.09 6.58
CA LYS A 46 -0.21 -13.56 6.62
C LYS A 46 -0.39 -14.12 8.03
N ASP A 47 -0.07 -13.30 9.04
CA ASP A 47 -0.32 -13.52 10.46
C ASP A 47 -1.82 -13.49 10.85
N GLY A 48 -2.72 -13.20 9.90
CA GLY A 48 -4.16 -13.02 10.13
C GLY A 48 -4.55 -11.62 10.61
N LEU A 49 -3.58 -10.72 10.75
CA LEU A 49 -3.79 -9.35 11.20
C LEU A 49 -4.19 -8.44 10.03
N LYS A 50 -5.34 -7.78 10.14
CA LYS A 50 -5.76 -6.73 9.20
C LYS A 50 -5.38 -5.36 9.76
N LYS A 51 -4.48 -4.64 9.08
CA LYS A 51 -4.12 -3.26 9.49
C LYS A 51 -4.30 -2.26 8.36
N LYS A 52 -4.69 -1.06 8.74
CA LYS A 52 -4.73 0.11 7.85
C LYS A 52 -3.44 0.90 8.04
N LEU A 53 -2.68 1.02 6.98
CA LEU A 53 -1.37 1.64 6.94
C LEU A 53 -1.41 2.83 5.97
N ILE A 54 -0.79 3.95 6.33
CA ILE A 54 -0.67 5.08 5.42
C ILE A 54 0.56 4.83 4.55
N VAL A 55 0.39 4.80 3.21
CA VAL A 55 1.46 4.44 2.25
C VAL A 55 2.74 5.23 2.50
N LYS A 56 2.58 6.55 2.76
CA LYS A 56 3.67 7.49 3.01
C LYS A 56 4.56 7.08 4.19
N PHE A 57 3.98 6.45 5.22
CA PHE A 57 4.70 6.06 6.44
C PHE A 57 5.07 4.57 6.46
N ALA A 58 4.27 3.73 5.82
CA ALA A 58 4.39 2.29 5.92
C ALA A 58 5.58 1.72 5.14
N LYS A 59 6.16 2.47 4.19
CA LYS A 59 7.31 2.04 3.37
C LYS A 59 7.16 0.58 2.88
N LEU A 60 5.95 0.23 2.44
CA LEU A 60 5.62 -1.11 1.99
C LEU A 60 6.43 -1.45 0.73
N LYS A 61 6.93 -2.67 0.67
CA LYS A 61 7.62 -3.21 -0.50
C LYS A 61 6.65 -4.08 -1.28
N LYS A 62 6.45 -3.82 -2.56
CA LYS A 62 5.62 -4.67 -3.42
C LYS A 62 6.38 -5.94 -3.78
N LEU A 63 5.79 -7.10 -3.53
CA LEU A 63 6.26 -8.40 -4.04
C LEU A 63 5.51 -8.60 -5.35
N ALA A 64 6.22 -8.45 -6.48
CA ALA A 64 5.64 -8.46 -7.83
C ALA A 64 5.10 -9.84 -8.22
#